data_AF-A0A7Y4RIS2-F1
#
_entry.id   AF-A0A7Y4RIS2-F1
#
_cell.length_a   1.000
_cell.length_b   1.000
_cell.length_c   1.000
_cell.angle_alpha   90.00
_cell.angle_beta   90.00
_cell.angle_gamma   90.00
#
_symmetry.space_group_name_H-M   'P 1'
#
loop_
_entity.id
_entity.type
_entity.pdbx_description
1 polymer ?
#
loop_
_entity_poly.entity_id
_entity_poly.type
_entity_poly.pdbx_seq_one_letter_code
_entity_poly.pdbx_strand_id
1 'polypeptide(L)'
;MLQSKKGRALIGLTAILLFIAAAFYTTARAQVVNADEIIKMVNDWKAINLKYGQWIHVVSAITSETSNGVILPDGQPMLSSYIQDDWFYINKDGLVEKGVISMKDNGGNIFQQSAYQNNIMINFTFGDRQENQQPYPLNIDFGFGDRILNAKSTSIVIEKSDGEVKGKSSVIYSYIEKLKLPTQLGAENVIVDAITTKGYFDKETGDFVQIQTIWTLANGREVVFESTEVISIDSSFDAPDEILKVLEAVK
;
A
#
# COMPACT_ATOMS: atom_id res chain seq x y z
N MET A 1 37.23 33.56 -63.63
CA MET A 1 38.63 34.04 -63.54
C MET A 1 39.19 33.58 -62.18
N LEU A 2 40.45 33.14 -62.18
CA LEU A 2 41.22 32.42 -61.15
C LEU A 2 41.02 32.92 -59.69
N GLN A 3 40.82 32.03 -58.71
CA GLN A 3 41.84 31.35 -57.87
C GLN A 3 42.87 32.25 -57.15
N SER A 4 42.80 32.30 -55.81
CA SER A 4 43.94 32.13 -54.88
C SER A 4 43.37 31.55 -53.56
N LYS A 5 43.74 30.38 -53.01
CA LYS A 5 45.00 29.75 -52.53
C LYS A 5 45.55 30.29 -51.19
N LYS A 6 45.45 29.41 -50.17
CA LYS A 6 46.30 29.20 -48.98
C LYS A 6 46.10 30.21 -47.82
N GLY A 7 46.05 29.84 -46.54
CA GLY A 7 46.21 28.58 -45.81
C GLY A 7 46.66 28.85 -44.35
N ARG A 8 46.33 27.93 -43.43
CA ARG A 8 46.78 27.79 -42.00
C ARG A 8 46.07 28.71 -40.98
N ALA A 9 45.16 28.19 -40.16
CA ALA A 9 45.34 27.36 -38.95
C ALA A 9 45.67 28.20 -37.69
N LEU A 10 44.68 28.36 -36.80
CA LEU A 10 44.91 28.31 -35.36
C LEU A 10 43.64 27.82 -34.63
N ILE A 11 43.86 26.72 -33.91
CA ILE A 11 42.97 26.04 -32.98
C ILE A 11 43.07 26.77 -31.63
N GLY A 12 41.92 27.02 -30.98
CA GLY A 12 41.84 27.48 -29.59
C GLY A 12 40.42 27.27 -29.08
N LEU A 13 40.10 26.04 -28.65
CA LEU A 13 39.87 25.70 -27.24
C LEU A 13 38.71 26.47 -26.59
N THR A 14 37.53 25.84 -26.56
CA THR A 14 36.73 25.76 -25.33
C THR A 14 35.98 24.43 -25.33
N ALA A 15 36.44 23.53 -24.47
CA ALA A 15 35.87 22.23 -24.20
C ALA A 15 34.47 22.38 -23.58
N ILE A 16 33.45 21.68 -24.08
CA ILE A 16 32.94 20.43 -23.50
C ILE A 16 32.87 20.47 -21.98
N LEU A 17 31.65 20.60 -21.45
CA LEU A 17 31.18 19.85 -20.29
C LEU A 17 29.65 19.66 -20.44
N LEU A 18 29.29 18.73 -21.32
CA LEU A 18 28.07 17.96 -21.14
C LEU A 18 28.28 17.14 -19.87
N PHE A 19 27.76 17.60 -18.74
CA PHE A 19 27.50 16.71 -17.61
C PHE A 19 26.31 15.83 -18.01
N ILE A 20 26.62 14.74 -18.69
CA ILE A 20 25.79 13.54 -18.60
C ILE A 20 25.96 13.10 -17.14
N ALA A 21 25.03 13.51 -16.28
CA ALA A 21 24.79 12.80 -15.03
C ALA A 21 24.24 11.43 -15.43
N ALA A 22 25.15 10.53 -15.78
CA ALA A 22 24.89 9.11 -15.65
C ALA A 22 24.72 8.89 -14.15
N ALA A 23 23.49 9.04 -13.67
CA ALA A 23 23.08 8.47 -12.42
C ALA A 23 23.39 6.98 -12.56
N PHE A 24 24.51 6.57 -11.97
CA PHE A 24 24.77 5.19 -11.67
C PHE A 24 23.69 4.77 -10.69
N TYR A 25 22.53 4.37 -11.23
CA TYR A 25 21.67 3.43 -10.55
C TYR A 25 22.49 2.15 -10.47
N THR A 26 23.29 2.03 -9.41
CA THR A 26 23.59 0.72 -8.86
C THR A 26 22.23 0.11 -8.56
N THR A 27 21.72 -0.70 -9.48
CA THR A 27 20.62 -1.61 -9.20
C THR A 27 21.16 -2.55 -8.14
N ALA A 28 20.87 -2.22 -6.87
CA ALA A 28 21.11 -3.13 -5.76
C ALA A 28 20.47 -4.46 -6.18
N ARG A 29 21.29 -5.48 -6.37
CA ARG A 29 20.84 -6.75 -6.91
C ARG A 29 19.90 -7.36 -5.88
N ALA A 30 18.67 -7.61 -6.29
CA ALA A 30 17.69 -8.32 -5.48
C ALA A 30 18.33 -9.59 -4.89
N GLN A 31 18.26 -9.73 -3.57
CA GLN A 31 18.75 -10.88 -2.84
C GLN A 31 17.58 -11.77 -2.47
N VAL A 32 17.66 -13.08 -2.76
CA VAL A 32 16.66 -14.05 -2.28
C VAL A 32 16.74 -14.14 -0.75
N VAL A 33 15.58 -14.08 -0.09
CA VAL A 33 15.48 -14.08 1.37
C VAL A 33 14.52 -15.13 1.90
N ASN A 34 14.67 -15.47 3.18
CA ASN A 34 13.78 -16.40 3.86
C ASN A 34 12.51 -15.69 4.32
N ALA A 35 11.35 -16.25 3.95
CA ALA A 35 10.04 -15.77 4.40
C ALA A 35 9.93 -15.65 5.93
N ASP A 36 10.52 -16.57 6.69
CA ASP A 36 10.41 -16.58 8.16
C ASP A 36 11.02 -15.34 8.81
N GLU A 37 12.08 -14.78 8.24
CA GLU A 37 12.70 -13.54 8.72
C GLU A 37 11.76 -12.35 8.53
N ILE A 38 11.07 -12.31 7.39
CA ILE A 38 10.10 -11.25 7.05
C ILE A 38 8.88 -11.35 7.96
N ILE A 39 8.34 -12.55 8.16
CA ILE A 39 7.20 -12.79 9.07
C ILE A 39 7.56 -12.40 10.50
N LYS A 40 8.76 -12.74 10.95
CA LYS A 40 9.22 -12.31 12.28
C LYS A 40 9.22 -10.79 12.39
N MET A 41 9.80 -10.09 11.41
CA MET A 41 9.85 -8.63 11.39
C MET A 41 8.45 -7.99 11.40
N VAL A 42 7.51 -8.51 10.59
CA VAL A 42 6.12 -8.06 10.59
C VAL A 42 5.47 -8.27 11.97
N ASN A 43 5.69 -9.42 12.60
CA ASN A 43 5.12 -9.73 13.90
C ASN A 43 5.72 -8.88 15.03
N ASP A 44 7.04 -8.63 14.99
CA ASP A 44 7.71 -7.75 15.94
C ASP A 44 7.15 -6.32 15.84
N TRP A 45 6.98 -5.81 14.61
CA TRP A 45 6.35 -4.51 14.35
C TRP A 45 4.90 -4.45 14.82
N LYS A 46 4.10 -5.50 14.56
CA LYS A 46 2.72 -5.61 15.06
C LYS A 46 2.66 -5.57 16.58
N ALA A 47 3.56 -6.27 17.28
CA ALA A 47 3.60 -6.31 18.74
C ALA A 47 3.91 -4.94 19.37
N ILE A 48 4.66 -4.08 18.67
CA ILE A 48 4.93 -2.71 19.10
C ILE A 48 3.68 -1.84 18.96
N ASN A 49 2.94 -1.98 17.86
CA ASN A 49 1.86 -1.06 17.48
C ASN A 49 0.46 -1.51 17.93
N LEU A 50 0.24 -2.79 18.20
CA LEU A 50 -1.06 -3.30 18.67
C LEU A 50 -1.07 -3.43 20.19
N LYS A 51 -1.90 -2.60 20.84
CA LYS A 51 -2.15 -2.65 22.29
C LYS A 51 -3.54 -3.21 22.57
N TYR A 52 -3.59 -4.32 23.29
CA TYR A 52 -4.85 -5.00 23.62
C TYR A 52 -5.55 -4.28 24.78
N GLY A 53 -6.88 -4.26 24.75
CA GLY A 53 -7.71 -3.49 25.68
C GLY A 53 -7.69 -1.98 25.42
N GLN A 54 -7.34 -1.56 24.20
CA GLN A 54 -7.22 -0.16 23.79
C GLN A 54 -7.85 0.06 22.42
N TRP A 55 -8.13 1.32 22.12
CA TRP A 55 -8.40 1.78 20.77
C TRP A 55 -7.09 1.89 20.00
N ILE A 56 -7.12 1.46 18.74
CA ILE A 56 -6.08 1.59 17.75
C ILE A 56 -6.62 2.49 16.65
N HIS A 57 -5.93 3.61 16.43
CA HIS A 57 -6.19 4.54 15.35
C HIS A 57 -5.19 4.25 14.22
N VAL A 58 -5.69 3.93 13.03
CA VAL A 58 -4.87 3.65 11.85
C VAL A 58 -5.20 4.68 10.79
N VAL A 59 -4.21 5.45 10.38
CA VAL A 59 -4.33 6.39 9.26
C VAL A 59 -3.45 5.92 8.13
N SER A 60 -4.04 5.76 6.94
CA SER A 60 -3.31 5.38 5.73
C SER A 60 -3.73 6.19 4.52
N ALA A 61 -2.79 6.37 3.58
CA ALA A 61 -3.08 6.92 2.26
C ALA A 61 -3.16 5.79 1.25
N ILE A 62 -4.26 5.75 0.50
CA ILE A 62 -4.49 4.79 -0.58
C ILE A 62 -4.36 5.54 -1.89
N THR A 63 -3.64 4.94 -2.85
CA THR A 63 -3.56 5.41 -4.23
C THR A 63 -3.66 4.24 -5.21
N SER A 64 -4.24 4.50 -6.39
CA SER A 64 -4.34 3.55 -7.48
C SER A 64 -4.22 4.26 -8.83
N GLU A 65 -3.64 3.58 -9.82
CA GLU A 65 -3.61 4.03 -11.22
C GLU A 65 -4.82 3.53 -12.03
N THR A 66 -5.64 2.65 -11.46
CA THR A 66 -6.79 2.03 -12.13
C THR A 66 -8.03 2.04 -11.24
N SER A 67 -9.20 2.12 -11.86
CA SER A 67 -10.46 2.04 -11.10
C SER A 67 -10.61 0.67 -10.45
N ASN A 68 -10.96 0.63 -9.17
CA ASN A 68 -11.35 -0.61 -8.49
C ASN A 68 -12.78 -1.05 -8.87
N GLY A 69 -13.50 -0.26 -9.68
CA GLY A 69 -14.84 -0.58 -10.16
C GLY A 69 -15.99 -0.21 -9.26
N VAL A 70 -15.70 0.29 -8.06
CA VAL A 70 -16.73 0.69 -7.11
C VAL A 70 -17.34 2.01 -7.58
N ILE A 71 -18.66 2.02 -7.74
CA ILE A 71 -19.46 3.21 -8.02
C ILE A 71 -20.21 3.57 -6.74
N LEU A 72 -20.03 4.80 -6.28
CA LEU A 72 -20.69 5.33 -5.10
C LEU A 72 -22.19 5.57 -5.38
N PRO A 73 -23.03 5.69 -4.32
CA PRO A 73 -24.47 5.95 -4.49
C PRO A 73 -24.83 7.22 -5.27
N ASP A 74 -23.93 8.20 -5.32
CA ASP A 74 -24.07 9.43 -6.12
C ASP A 74 -23.74 9.24 -7.61
N GLY A 75 -23.36 8.02 -8.01
CA GLY A 75 -22.99 7.64 -9.36
C GLY A 75 -21.54 7.95 -9.74
N GLN A 76 -20.74 8.54 -8.85
CA GLN A 76 -19.32 8.79 -9.09
C GLN A 76 -18.49 7.53 -8.82
N PRO A 77 -17.38 7.32 -9.55
CA PRO A 77 -16.44 6.27 -9.21
C PRO A 77 -15.76 6.56 -7.88
N MET A 78 -15.38 5.51 -7.16
CA MET A 78 -14.52 5.63 -5.99
C MET A 78 -13.22 6.35 -6.34
N LEU A 79 -12.77 7.23 -5.44
CA LEU A 79 -11.56 8.03 -5.66
C LEU A 79 -10.34 7.11 -5.80
N SER A 80 -9.48 7.43 -6.77
CA SER A 80 -8.20 6.73 -6.94
C SER A 80 -7.13 7.17 -5.94
N SER A 81 -7.41 8.20 -5.14
CA SER A 81 -6.57 8.65 -4.04
C SER A 81 -7.42 9.17 -2.89
N TYR A 82 -7.21 8.62 -1.70
CA TYR A 82 -7.96 8.98 -0.49
C TYR A 82 -7.18 8.63 0.78
N ILE A 83 -7.65 9.15 1.91
CA ILE A 83 -7.18 8.79 3.24
C ILE A 83 -8.18 7.82 3.87
N GLN A 84 -7.68 6.74 4.45
CA GLN A 84 -8.45 5.87 5.33
C GLN A 84 -8.08 6.20 6.77
N ASP A 85 -9.10 6.46 7.59
CA ASP A 85 -9.01 6.96 8.96
C ASP A 85 -9.88 6.06 9.83
N ASP A 86 -9.25 5.04 10.41
CA ASP A 86 -9.95 3.93 11.02
C ASP A 86 -9.66 3.85 12.52
N TRP A 87 -10.71 3.54 13.27
CA TRP A 87 -10.66 3.36 14.71
C TRP A 87 -11.15 1.97 15.08
N PHE A 88 -10.34 1.20 15.79
CA PHE A 88 -10.69 -0.15 16.22
C PHE A 88 -10.44 -0.33 17.70
N TYR A 89 -11.41 -0.83 18.45
CA TYR A 89 -11.16 -1.29 19.81
C TYR A 89 -10.77 -2.77 19.78
N ILE A 90 -9.58 -3.05 20.31
CA ILE A 90 -9.03 -4.41 20.38
C ILE A 90 -9.24 -4.96 21.78
N ASN A 91 -9.93 -6.08 21.89
CA ASN A 91 -10.18 -6.73 23.17
C ASN A 91 -8.91 -7.41 23.72
N LYS A 92 -9.01 -8.02 24.90
CA LYS A 92 -7.87 -8.67 25.56
C LYS A 92 -7.34 -9.92 24.83
N ASP A 93 -8.15 -10.50 23.95
CA ASP A 93 -7.80 -11.66 23.13
C ASP A 93 -7.14 -11.25 21.79
N GLY A 94 -6.96 -9.95 21.54
CA GLY A 94 -6.36 -9.42 20.32
C GLY A 94 -7.33 -9.32 19.14
N LEU A 95 -8.64 -9.33 19.40
CA LEU A 95 -9.68 -9.27 18.37
C LEU A 95 -10.37 -7.90 18.37
N VAL A 96 -10.73 -7.43 17.18
CA VAL A 96 -11.59 -6.27 16.98
C VAL A 96 -12.98 -6.59 17.52
N GLU A 97 -13.44 -5.82 18.50
CA GLU A 97 -14.78 -5.94 19.09
C GLU A 97 -15.74 -4.88 18.54
N LYS A 98 -15.19 -3.71 18.19
CA LYS A 98 -15.92 -2.62 17.54
C LYS A 98 -14.96 -1.72 16.78
N GLY A 99 -15.45 -1.02 15.78
CA GLY A 99 -14.64 -0.06 15.03
C GLY A 99 -15.43 0.75 14.02
N VAL A 100 -14.80 1.81 13.53
CA VAL A 100 -15.30 2.70 12.48
C VAL A 100 -14.24 2.77 11.41
N ILE A 101 -14.66 2.60 10.16
CA ILE A 101 -13.81 2.70 8.98
C ILE A 101 -14.30 3.91 8.19
N SER A 102 -13.44 4.89 7.97
CA SER A 102 -13.80 6.12 7.25
C SER A 102 -12.84 6.39 6.11
N MET A 103 -13.38 6.61 4.92
CA MET A 103 -12.61 7.02 3.75
C MET A 103 -12.91 8.48 3.44
N LYS A 104 -11.84 9.28 3.38
CA LYS A 104 -11.86 10.73 3.26
C LYS A 104 -11.16 11.17 1.98
N ASP A 105 -11.73 12.15 1.29
CA ASP A 105 -11.02 12.82 0.21
C ASP A 105 -9.83 13.64 0.75
N ASN A 106 -9.01 14.22 -0.14
CA ASN A 106 -7.87 15.04 0.25
C ASN A 106 -8.26 16.37 0.95
N GLY A 107 -9.54 16.75 0.92
CA GLY A 107 -10.10 17.87 1.68
C GLY A 107 -10.59 17.48 3.08
N GLY A 108 -10.55 16.18 3.44
CA GLY A 108 -11.03 15.64 4.70
C GLY A 108 -12.52 15.29 4.72
N ASN A 109 -13.23 15.39 3.58
CA ASN A 109 -14.64 15.03 3.52
C ASN A 109 -14.81 13.52 3.45
N ILE A 110 -15.64 12.97 4.33
CA ILE A 110 -15.98 11.55 4.33
C ILE A 110 -16.88 11.26 3.12
N PHE A 111 -16.43 10.39 2.22
CA PHE A 111 -17.25 9.90 1.10
C PHE A 111 -17.70 8.46 1.30
N GLN A 112 -17.05 7.72 2.21
CA GLN A 112 -17.52 6.39 2.63
C GLN A 112 -17.26 6.16 4.12
N GLN A 113 -18.23 5.56 4.80
CA GLN A 113 -18.12 5.19 6.20
C GLN A 113 -18.84 3.88 6.51
N SER A 114 -18.19 3.05 7.33
CA SER A 114 -18.74 1.81 7.87
C SER A 114 -18.46 1.73 9.37
N ALA A 115 -19.27 0.95 10.09
CA ALA A 115 -19.01 0.65 11.49
C ALA A 115 -19.35 -0.79 11.84
N TYR A 116 -18.59 -1.31 12.80
CA TYR A 116 -18.72 -2.63 13.38
C TYR A 116 -18.98 -2.49 14.88
N GLN A 117 -20.04 -3.11 15.38
CA GLN A 117 -20.27 -3.28 16.82
C GLN A 117 -21.28 -4.39 17.06
N ASN A 118 -21.20 -5.10 18.17
CA ASN A 118 -22.20 -6.10 18.58
C ASN A 118 -22.46 -7.15 17.50
N ASN A 119 -21.40 -7.58 16.80
CA ASN A 119 -21.49 -8.54 15.69
C ASN A 119 -22.31 -8.07 14.48
N ILE A 120 -22.52 -6.76 14.36
CA ILE A 120 -23.18 -6.11 13.23
C ILE A 120 -22.16 -5.23 12.50
N MET A 121 -22.07 -5.40 11.19
CA MET A 121 -21.37 -4.47 10.29
C MET A 121 -22.40 -3.68 9.49
N ILE A 122 -22.29 -2.36 9.50
CA ILE A 122 -23.08 -1.48 8.64
C ILE A 122 -22.14 -0.71 7.74
N ASN A 123 -22.40 -0.74 6.44
CA ASN A 123 -21.86 0.22 5.50
C ASN A 123 -22.89 1.34 5.32
N PHE A 124 -22.69 2.48 5.97
CA PHE A 124 -23.64 3.59 5.94
C PHE A 124 -23.78 4.22 4.55
N THR A 125 -22.77 4.04 3.71
CA THR A 125 -22.73 4.62 2.36
C THR A 125 -23.60 3.81 1.42
N PHE A 126 -23.47 2.49 1.43
CA PHE A 126 -24.24 1.60 0.56
C PHE A 126 -25.56 1.11 1.19
N GLY A 127 -25.76 1.36 2.49
CA GLY A 127 -26.93 0.87 3.23
C GLY A 127 -26.89 -0.64 3.51
N ASP A 128 -25.73 -1.28 3.32
CA ASP A 128 -25.56 -2.71 3.54
C ASP A 128 -25.41 -3.02 5.02
N ARG A 129 -26.11 -4.06 5.46
CA ARG A 129 -26.06 -4.55 6.84
C ARG A 129 -25.72 -6.03 6.85
N GLN A 130 -24.72 -6.40 7.63
CA GLN A 130 -24.31 -7.78 7.83
C GLN A 130 -24.40 -8.13 9.30
N GLU A 131 -25.16 -9.18 9.59
CA GLU A 131 -25.40 -9.71 10.94
C GLU A 131 -24.43 -10.85 11.26
N ASN A 132 -24.33 -11.20 12.54
CA ASN A 132 -23.56 -12.35 13.06
C ASN A 132 -22.06 -12.34 12.73
N GLN A 133 -21.50 -11.15 12.51
CA GLN A 133 -20.08 -10.94 12.26
C GLN A 133 -19.26 -11.32 13.49
N GLN A 134 -18.32 -12.24 13.36
CA GLN A 134 -17.46 -12.64 14.47
C GLN A 134 -16.34 -11.61 14.68
N PRO A 135 -15.87 -11.41 15.92
CA PRO A 135 -14.63 -10.68 16.18
C PRO A 135 -13.47 -11.25 15.35
N TYR A 136 -12.60 -10.38 14.86
CA TYR A 136 -11.53 -10.74 13.92
C TYR A 136 -10.21 -10.06 14.31
N PRO A 137 -9.04 -10.63 13.95
CA PRO A 137 -7.76 -9.98 14.20
C PRO A 137 -7.59 -8.73 13.33
N LEU A 138 -7.03 -7.66 13.90
CA LEU A 138 -6.72 -6.45 13.14
C LEU A 138 -5.42 -6.63 12.34
N ASN A 139 -5.50 -6.44 11.02
CA ASN A 139 -4.35 -6.52 10.11
C ASN A 139 -3.80 -5.13 9.76
N ILE A 140 -2.99 -4.56 10.64
CA ILE A 140 -2.35 -3.26 10.42
C ILE A 140 -1.24 -3.26 9.36
N ASP A 141 -0.78 -4.44 8.91
CA ASP A 141 0.15 -4.62 7.80
C ASP A 141 -0.57 -4.80 6.45
N PHE A 142 -1.89 -4.57 6.41
CA PHE A 142 -2.74 -4.72 5.23
C PHE A 142 -2.62 -6.11 4.56
N GLY A 143 -2.38 -7.15 5.38
CA GLY A 143 -2.26 -8.54 4.94
C GLY A 143 -0.91 -8.90 4.33
N PHE A 144 0.12 -8.04 4.41
CA PHE A 144 1.45 -8.34 3.88
C PHE A 144 2.04 -9.63 4.48
N GLY A 145 1.92 -9.85 5.80
CA GLY A 145 2.39 -11.07 6.45
C GLY A 145 1.72 -12.33 5.90
N ASP A 146 0.40 -12.33 5.74
CA ASP A 146 -0.34 -13.46 5.18
C ASP A 146 0.05 -13.75 3.73
N ARG A 147 0.30 -12.69 2.95
CA ARG A 147 0.81 -12.78 1.57
C ARG A 147 2.19 -13.43 1.51
N ILE A 148 3.10 -13.08 2.43
CA ILE A 148 4.43 -13.70 2.53
C ILE A 148 4.32 -15.17 2.95
N LEU A 149 3.42 -15.52 3.88
CA LEU A 149 3.16 -16.92 4.23
C LEU A 149 2.62 -17.73 3.04
N ASN A 150 1.74 -17.12 2.23
CA ASN A 150 1.23 -17.73 1.02
C ASN A 150 2.34 -17.94 -0.02
N ALA A 151 3.18 -16.94 -0.26
CA ALA A 151 4.34 -17.05 -1.15
C ALA A 151 5.27 -18.19 -0.70
N LYS A 152 5.52 -18.32 0.62
CA LYS A 152 6.29 -19.45 1.18
C LYS A 152 5.64 -20.80 0.89
N SER A 153 4.33 -20.95 1.16
CA SER A 153 3.63 -22.22 1.00
C SER A 153 3.50 -22.65 -0.47
N THR A 154 3.51 -21.68 -1.39
CA THR A 154 3.47 -21.89 -2.84
C THR A 154 4.85 -21.90 -3.50
N SER A 155 5.93 -21.83 -2.71
CA SER A 155 7.34 -21.84 -3.18
C SER A 155 7.67 -20.70 -4.16
N ILE A 156 7.01 -19.54 -4.01
CA ILE A 156 7.35 -18.32 -4.74
C ILE A 156 8.61 -17.71 -4.12
N VAL A 157 9.54 -17.28 -4.98
CA VAL A 157 10.78 -16.63 -4.55
C VAL A 157 10.47 -15.21 -4.07
N ILE A 158 10.91 -14.90 -2.86
CA ILE A 158 10.84 -13.55 -2.29
C ILE A 158 12.22 -12.91 -2.38
N GLU A 159 12.23 -11.69 -2.88
CA GLU A 159 13.40 -10.87 -3.11
C GLU A 159 13.44 -9.72 -2.12
N LYS A 160 14.65 -9.38 -1.66
CA LYS A 160 14.96 -8.20 -0.88
C LYS A 160 15.77 -7.24 -1.73
N SER A 161 15.37 -5.99 -1.72
CA SER A 161 16.12 -4.89 -2.34
C SER A 161 16.08 -3.64 -1.46
N ASP A 162 16.87 -2.66 -1.86
CA ASP A 162 16.87 -1.34 -1.24
C ASP A 162 16.15 -0.34 -2.14
N GLY A 163 15.45 0.60 -1.53
CA GLY A 163 14.84 1.72 -2.26
C GLY A 163 14.48 2.85 -1.31
N GLU A 164 13.56 3.69 -1.75
CA GLU A 164 13.09 4.84 -0.98
C GLU A 164 11.59 5.01 -1.12
N VAL A 165 10.94 5.39 -0.01
CA VAL A 165 9.54 5.83 0.00
C VAL A 165 9.51 7.23 0.61
N LYS A 166 9.05 8.22 -0.18
CA LYS A 166 9.02 9.64 0.22
C LYS A 166 10.35 10.19 0.77
N GLY A 167 11.47 9.74 0.20
CA GLY A 167 12.82 10.16 0.58
C GLY A 167 13.35 9.51 1.87
N LYS A 168 12.62 8.54 2.46
CA LYS A 168 13.14 7.68 3.53
C LYS A 168 13.72 6.41 2.93
N SER A 169 14.89 5.99 3.41
CA SER A 169 15.51 4.75 2.95
C SER A 169 14.71 3.54 3.44
N SER A 170 14.37 2.63 2.53
CA SER A 170 13.54 1.47 2.83
C SER A 170 14.18 0.17 2.37
N VAL A 171 13.96 -0.89 3.15
CA VAL A 171 14.09 -2.27 2.68
C VAL A 171 12.79 -2.65 1.99
N ILE A 172 12.89 -3.21 0.80
CA ILE A 172 11.75 -3.66 0.00
C ILE A 172 11.79 -5.18 -0.06
N TYR A 173 10.69 -5.80 0.35
CA TYR A 173 10.47 -7.23 0.16
C TYR A 173 9.40 -7.41 -0.92
N SER A 174 9.73 -8.18 -1.96
CA SER A 174 8.85 -8.34 -3.10
C SER A 174 8.81 -9.77 -3.63
N TYR A 175 7.68 -10.14 -4.20
CA TYR A 175 7.55 -11.38 -4.96
C TYR A 175 6.61 -11.19 -6.14
N ILE A 176 6.76 -12.04 -7.14
CA ILE A 176 5.92 -12.05 -8.35
C ILE A 176 5.17 -13.37 -8.42
N GLU A 177 3.84 -13.29 -8.39
CA GLU A 177 2.95 -14.41 -8.65
C GLU A 177 2.53 -14.39 -10.13
N LYS A 178 2.92 -15.41 -10.89
CA LYS A 178 2.44 -15.59 -12.27
C LYS A 178 1.10 -16.34 -12.25
N LEU A 179 0.09 -15.75 -12.88
CA LEU A 179 -1.22 -16.37 -12.98
C LEU A 179 -1.18 -17.51 -14.01
N LYS A 180 -1.81 -18.65 -13.67
CA LYS A 180 -1.77 -19.85 -14.54
C LYS A 180 -2.48 -19.64 -15.88
N LEU A 181 -3.48 -18.77 -15.89
CA LEU A 181 -4.20 -18.32 -17.07
C LEU A 181 -4.34 -16.80 -16.98
N PRO A 182 -4.33 -16.09 -18.12
CA PRO A 182 -4.64 -14.67 -18.14
C PRO A 182 -6.00 -14.45 -17.48
N THR A 183 -6.01 -13.71 -16.38
CA THR A 183 -7.18 -13.57 -15.51
C THR A 183 -7.73 -12.16 -15.66
N GLN A 184 -9.04 -12.06 -15.86
CA GLN A 184 -9.72 -10.77 -15.91
C GLN A 184 -9.91 -10.26 -14.48
N LEU A 185 -9.27 -9.13 -14.17
CA LEU A 185 -9.33 -8.49 -12.86
C LEU A 185 -9.76 -7.01 -13.01
N GLY A 186 -10.44 -6.49 -11.98
CA GLY A 186 -10.93 -5.12 -11.94
C GLY A 186 -12.15 -4.87 -12.85
N ALA A 187 -12.67 -3.64 -12.82
CA ALA A 187 -13.87 -3.28 -13.58
C ALA A 187 -13.64 -3.02 -15.08
N GLU A 188 -12.40 -2.74 -15.48
CA GLU A 188 -12.08 -2.38 -16.88
C GLU A 188 -11.79 -3.61 -17.76
N ASN A 189 -12.14 -4.82 -17.31
CA ASN A 189 -11.86 -6.08 -18.01
C ASN A 189 -10.38 -6.25 -18.36
N VAL A 190 -9.51 -5.84 -17.44
CA VAL A 190 -8.06 -5.89 -17.65
C VAL A 190 -7.58 -7.31 -17.51
N ILE A 191 -6.83 -7.79 -18.50
CA ILE A 191 -6.21 -9.11 -18.49
C ILE A 191 -4.84 -9.01 -17.80
N VAL A 192 -4.73 -9.67 -16.66
CA VAL A 192 -3.53 -9.70 -15.82
C VAL A 192 -2.82 -11.05 -15.98
N ASP A 193 -1.50 -10.99 -16.19
CA ASP A 193 -0.61 -12.15 -16.35
C ASP A 193 0.17 -12.44 -15.06
N ALA A 194 0.52 -11.40 -14.30
CA ALA A 194 1.24 -11.53 -13.06
C ALA A 194 0.87 -10.43 -12.06
N ILE A 195 1.04 -10.73 -10.78
CA ILE A 195 0.86 -9.79 -9.68
C ILE A 195 2.17 -9.70 -8.93
N THR A 196 2.71 -8.48 -8.82
CA THR A 196 3.84 -8.18 -7.96
C THR A 196 3.33 -7.56 -6.66
N THR A 197 3.69 -8.15 -5.53
CA THR A 197 3.47 -7.55 -4.20
C THR A 197 4.79 -7.01 -3.68
N LYS A 198 4.77 -5.79 -3.12
CA LYS A 198 5.91 -5.17 -2.45
C LYS A 198 5.51 -4.69 -1.07
N GLY A 199 6.31 -5.02 -0.05
CA GLY A 199 6.22 -4.44 1.30
C GLY A 199 7.48 -3.63 1.58
N TYR A 200 7.30 -2.41 2.08
CA TYR A 200 8.35 -1.45 2.33
C TYR A 200 8.50 -1.22 3.84
N PHE A 201 9.73 -1.33 4.32
CA PHE A 201 10.08 -1.15 5.72
C PHE A 201 11.15 -0.08 5.85
N ASP A 202 10.98 0.84 6.81
CA ASP A 202 12.00 1.84 7.12
C ASP A 202 13.30 1.16 7.59
N LYS A 203 14.45 1.55 7.03
CA LYS A 203 15.73 0.92 7.37
C LYS A 203 16.23 1.26 8.77
N GLU A 204 15.86 2.41 9.30
CA GLU A 204 16.33 2.90 10.59
C GLU A 204 15.46 2.34 11.73
N THR A 205 14.14 2.38 11.56
CA THR A 205 13.20 1.96 12.62
C THR A 205 12.70 0.53 12.46
N GLY A 206 12.72 -0.03 11.24
CA GLY A 206 12.10 -1.31 10.93
C GLY A 206 10.58 -1.24 10.78
N ASP A 207 9.99 -0.03 10.79
CA ASP A 207 8.54 0.14 10.69
C ASP A 207 8.02 -0.25 9.31
N PHE A 208 6.83 -0.86 9.27
CA PHE A 208 6.11 -1.05 8.02
C PHE A 208 5.59 0.29 7.51
N VAL A 209 5.98 0.67 6.29
CA VAL A 209 5.68 1.99 5.72
C VAL A 209 4.62 1.88 4.62
N GLN A 210 4.69 0.86 3.78
CA GLN A 210 3.82 0.77 2.61
C GLN A 210 3.67 -0.67 2.13
N ILE A 211 2.48 -0.99 1.60
CA ILE A 211 2.27 -2.12 0.70
C ILE A 211 1.92 -1.60 -0.70
N GLN A 212 2.36 -2.33 -1.72
CA GLN A 212 1.99 -2.06 -3.10
C GLN A 212 1.65 -3.35 -3.83
N THR A 213 0.58 -3.30 -4.61
CA THR A 213 0.16 -4.36 -5.53
C THR A 213 0.25 -3.81 -6.95
N ILE A 214 1.04 -4.45 -7.80
CA ILE A 214 1.28 -4.06 -9.18
C ILE A 214 0.79 -5.19 -10.08
N TRP A 215 0.00 -4.85 -11.09
CA TRP A 215 -0.44 -5.81 -12.11
C TRP A 215 0.45 -5.71 -13.33
N THR A 216 0.99 -6.84 -13.77
CA THR A 216 1.58 -6.97 -15.11
C THR A 216 0.50 -7.44 -16.06
N LEU A 217 0.17 -6.60 -17.04
CA LEU A 217 -0.88 -6.85 -18.01
C LEU A 217 -0.40 -7.75 -19.15
N ALA A 218 -1.33 -8.33 -19.92
CA ALA A 218 -1.01 -9.19 -21.07
C ALA A 218 -0.12 -8.56 -22.15
N ASN A 219 -0.05 -7.23 -22.21
CA ASN A 219 0.83 -6.48 -23.12
C ASN A 219 2.20 -6.15 -22.51
N GLY A 220 2.51 -6.66 -21.32
CA GLY A 220 3.74 -6.41 -20.58
C GLY A 220 3.80 -5.07 -19.82
N ARG A 221 2.76 -4.23 -19.91
CA ARG A 221 2.68 -2.99 -19.12
C ARG A 221 2.45 -3.33 -17.64
N GLU A 222 3.11 -2.59 -16.76
CA GLU A 222 2.82 -2.62 -15.33
C GLU A 222 1.91 -1.45 -14.95
N VAL A 223 0.95 -1.71 -14.05
CA VAL A 223 0.10 -0.68 -13.46
C VAL A 223 0.04 -0.88 -11.95
N VAL A 224 0.13 0.21 -11.19
CA VAL A 224 -0.07 0.16 -9.74
C VAL A 224 -1.55 0.02 -9.47
N PHE A 225 -2.00 -1.19 -9.12
CA PHE A 225 -3.39 -1.45 -8.78
C PHE A 225 -3.77 -0.81 -7.45
N GLU A 226 -2.87 -0.88 -6.47
CA GLU A 226 -3.09 -0.27 -5.18
C GLU A 226 -1.75 -0.03 -4.49
N SER A 227 -1.63 1.12 -3.85
CA SER A 227 -0.60 1.40 -2.88
C SER A 227 -1.23 1.94 -1.61
N THR A 228 -0.95 1.29 -0.49
CA THR A 228 -1.42 1.70 0.83
C THR A 228 -0.22 2.05 1.68
N GLU A 229 -0.13 3.31 2.06
CA GLU A 229 0.95 3.87 2.88
C GLU A 229 0.45 4.12 4.30
N VAL A 230 1.19 3.65 5.30
CA VAL A 230 0.95 3.95 6.71
C VAL A 230 1.36 5.39 6.99
N ILE A 231 0.43 6.22 7.44
CA ILE A 231 0.72 7.58 7.92
C ILE A 231 0.98 7.54 9.43
N SER A 232 0.08 6.92 10.20
CA SER A 232 0.25 6.74 11.64
C SER A 232 -0.52 5.53 12.15
N ILE A 233 -0.02 4.97 13.25
CA ILE A 233 -0.71 3.99 14.08
C ILE A 233 -0.53 4.42 15.52
N ASP A 234 -1.64 4.76 16.17
CA ASP A 234 -1.65 5.28 17.53
C ASP A 234 -2.58 4.44 18.40
N SER A 235 -2.30 4.38 19.71
CA SER A 235 -3.12 3.65 20.67
C SER A 235 -3.58 4.55 21.81
N SER A 236 -4.85 4.44 22.19
CA SER A 236 -5.45 5.22 23.28
C SER A 236 -6.44 4.39 24.10
N PHE A 237 -6.67 4.79 25.35
CA PHE A 237 -7.73 4.16 26.16
C PHE A 237 -9.13 4.60 25.73
N ASP A 238 -9.25 5.79 25.16
CA ASP A 238 -10.52 6.39 24.76
C ASP A 238 -10.52 6.74 23.26
N ALA A 239 -11.65 6.51 22.60
CA ALA A 239 -11.91 7.01 21.25
C ALA A 239 -12.53 8.42 21.30
N PRO A 240 -12.35 9.24 20.25
CA PRO A 240 -13.05 10.52 20.12
C PRO A 240 -14.58 10.36 20.16
N ASP A 241 -15.28 11.37 20.70
CA ASP A 241 -16.76 11.38 20.78
C ASP A 241 -17.45 11.17 19.43
N GLU A 242 -16.83 11.65 18.33
CA GLU A 242 -17.35 11.45 16.98
C GLU A 242 -17.37 9.97 16.56
N ILE A 243 -16.36 9.19 16.93
CA ILE A 243 -16.30 7.75 16.66
C ILE A 243 -17.38 7.02 17.48
N LEU A 244 -17.56 7.41 18.74
CA LEU A 244 -18.59 6.86 19.60
C LEU A 244 -20.01 7.12 19.05
N LYS A 245 -20.26 8.34 18.55
CA LYS A 245 -21.55 8.69 17.90
C LYS A 245 -21.85 7.84 16.66
N VAL A 246 -20.84 7.54 15.85
CA VAL A 246 -21.03 6.66 14.68
C VAL A 246 -21.41 5.25 15.13
N LEU A 247 -20.76 4.74 16.17
CA LEU A 247 -21.07 3.41 16.72
C LEU A 247 -22.46 3.30 17.34
N GLU A 248 -22.99 4.39 17.91
CA GLU A 248 -24.37 4.44 18.40
C GLU A 248 -25.43 4.28 17.29
N ALA A 249 -25.06 4.52 16.03
CA ALA A 249 -25.92 4.28 14.88
C ALA A 249 -25.96 2.78 14.47
N VAL A 250 -25.07 1.95 15.02
CA VAL A 250 -25.12 0.49 14.89
C VAL A 250 -26.13 -0.07 15.89
N LYS A 251 -27.41 0.05 15.55
CA LYS A 251 -28.55 -0.54 16.28
C LYS A 251 -29.25 -1.54 15.38
#